data_AF-A0A4P2PTN0-F1
#
_entry.id   AF-A0A4P2PTN0-F1
#
_cell.length_a   1.000
_cell.length_b   1.000
_cell.length_c   1.000
_cell.angle_alpha   90.00
_cell.angle_beta   90.00
_cell.angle_gamma   90.00
#
_symmetry.space_group_name_H-M   'P 1'
#
loop_
_entity.id
_entity.type
_entity.pdbx_description
1 polymer ?
#
loop_
_entity_poly.entity_id
_entity_poly.type
_entity_poly.pdbx_seq_one_letter_code
_entity_poly.pdbx_strand_id
1 'polypeptide(L)'
;MRRFLLVSLMAVASAGAACGGDDGDGTPAATECFDYARFDATTPEVSFRTDVLPVFQRSCAFSATCHGAVAGSAGFTFLGPGVGAEITDEELAELAAQNVGAPSRAPSGMPRITAGDPARSFLMHKVDGTLSCGDLECTPETCGAPMPYSGSTLPAAERDAIRRWIAQGAEVP
;
A
#
# COMPACT_ATOMS: atom_id res chain seq x y z
N MET A 1 54.93 57.66 -8.68
CA MET A 1 54.96 57.15 -7.29
C MET A 1 53.93 56.04 -7.16
N ARG A 2 54.27 55.02 -6.35
CA ARG A 2 53.46 53.88 -5.87
C ARG A 2 53.13 52.74 -6.86
N ARG A 3 53.90 51.67 -6.63
CA ARG A 3 53.64 50.26 -6.94
C ARG A 3 52.36 49.77 -6.25
N PHE A 4 51.61 48.89 -6.90
CA PHE A 4 50.90 47.80 -6.22
C PHE A 4 51.06 46.52 -7.04
N LEU A 5 51.31 45.44 -6.29
CA LEU A 5 51.68 44.08 -6.66
C LEU A 5 50.45 43.15 -6.60
N LEU A 6 50.65 41.91 -7.08
CA LEU A 6 49.90 40.65 -6.83
C LEU A 6 48.86 40.27 -7.92
N VAL A 7 49.10 39.28 -8.79
CA VAL A 7 49.28 37.81 -8.61
C VAL A 7 47.95 37.09 -8.37
N SER A 8 47.47 36.31 -9.36
CA SER A 8 47.21 34.86 -9.24
C SER A 8 46.40 34.27 -10.41
N LEU A 9 46.82 33.05 -10.77
CA LEU A 9 46.36 32.10 -11.79
C LEU A 9 44.87 31.74 -11.72
N MET A 10 44.31 31.25 -12.84
CA MET A 10 43.78 29.87 -12.97
C MET A 10 43.51 29.52 -14.43
N ALA A 11 44.08 28.41 -14.88
CA ALA A 11 43.89 27.82 -16.20
C ALA A 11 42.60 26.99 -16.22
N VAL A 12 41.73 27.23 -17.20
CA VAL A 12 40.55 26.41 -17.48
C VAL A 12 40.89 25.52 -18.67
N ALA A 13 41.04 24.21 -18.42
CA ALA A 13 41.11 23.19 -19.45
C ALA A 13 39.71 22.63 -19.68
N SER A 14 39.18 22.85 -20.88
CA SER A 14 37.92 22.31 -21.36
C SER A 14 38.18 21.11 -22.30
N ALA A 15 37.69 19.95 -21.90
CA ALA A 15 37.38 18.77 -22.71
C ALA A 15 36.23 18.07 -21.96
N GLY A 16 35.14 17.60 -22.53
CA GLY A 16 34.79 17.24 -23.90
C GLY A 16 33.95 15.96 -23.79
N ALA A 17 32.65 16.06 -24.09
CA ALA A 17 31.66 15.03 -24.43
C ALA A 17 31.73 13.62 -23.77
N ALA A 18 30.67 13.27 -23.03
CA ALA A 18 30.17 11.90 -22.95
C ALA A 18 28.63 11.90 -22.89
N CYS A 19 28.03 11.06 -23.74
CA CYS A 19 26.63 10.63 -23.84
C CYS A 19 25.94 10.44 -22.47
N GLY A 20 24.67 10.81 -22.29
CA GLY A 20 23.52 10.22 -22.97
C GLY A 20 22.91 9.14 -22.05
N GLY A 21 22.00 9.58 -21.17
CA GLY A 21 21.21 8.75 -20.28
C GLY A 21 20.07 9.61 -19.76
N ASP A 22 18.88 9.42 -20.30
CA ASP A 22 17.64 10.02 -19.78
C ASP A 22 17.29 9.22 -18.51
N ASP A 23 17.95 9.58 -17.40
CA ASP A 23 17.51 9.15 -16.09
C ASP A 23 16.24 9.95 -15.78
N GLY A 24 15.11 9.42 -16.26
CA GLY A 24 13.81 9.74 -15.73
C GLY A 24 13.80 9.38 -14.25
N ASP A 25 14.29 10.31 -13.42
CA ASP A 25 14.01 10.35 -12.01
C ASP A 25 12.51 10.51 -11.85
N GLY A 26 11.80 9.40 -11.95
CA GLY A 26 10.41 9.29 -11.56
C GLY A 26 10.30 9.41 -10.05
N THR A 27 10.90 10.43 -9.42
CA THR A 27 10.55 10.82 -8.06
C THR A 27 9.03 10.98 -8.10
N PRO A 28 8.27 10.12 -7.40
CA PRO A 28 6.82 10.21 -7.41
C PRO A 28 6.46 11.64 -7.01
N ALA A 29 5.46 12.22 -7.67
CA ALA A 29 4.93 13.50 -7.25
C ALA A 29 4.65 13.45 -5.75
N ALA A 30 4.95 14.52 -5.01
CA ALA A 30 4.86 14.57 -3.53
C ALA A 30 3.45 14.27 -2.96
N THR A 31 2.48 13.98 -3.82
CA THR A 31 1.10 13.56 -3.55
C THR A 31 0.90 12.04 -3.55
N GLU A 32 1.85 11.23 -4.05
CA GLU A 32 1.70 9.77 -4.07
C GLU A 32 2.26 9.13 -2.80
N CYS A 33 1.40 8.44 -2.06
CA CYS A 33 1.75 7.83 -0.78
C CYS A 33 2.63 6.57 -0.90
N PHE A 34 2.67 5.99 -2.10
CA PHE A 34 3.49 4.86 -2.48
C PHE A 34 3.72 4.95 -3.99
N ASP A 35 4.96 4.73 -4.44
CA ASP A 35 5.31 4.76 -5.86
C ASP A 35 5.00 3.42 -6.53
N TYR A 36 3.77 3.31 -7.06
CA TYR A 36 3.33 2.11 -7.78
C TYR A 36 4.05 1.90 -9.11
N ALA A 37 4.64 2.94 -9.70
CA ALA A 37 5.37 2.83 -10.96
C ALA A 37 6.69 2.07 -10.81
N ARG A 38 7.27 2.07 -9.61
CA ARG A 38 8.50 1.33 -9.27
C ARG A 38 8.25 -0.05 -8.65
N PHE A 39 7.01 -0.43 -8.43
CA PHE A 39 6.65 -1.70 -7.81
C PHE A 39 6.36 -2.77 -8.86
N ASP A 40 7.06 -3.91 -8.78
CA ASP A 40 6.68 -5.08 -9.60
C ASP A 40 5.42 -5.72 -9.04
N ALA A 41 4.30 -5.35 -9.64
CA ALA A 41 2.97 -5.82 -9.27
C ALA A 41 2.67 -7.25 -9.78
N THR A 42 3.51 -7.79 -10.66
CA THR A 42 3.27 -9.05 -11.37
C THR A 42 4.11 -10.21 -10.84
N THR A 43 5.24 -9.93 -10.20
CA THR A 43 6.18 -10.97 -9.75
C THR A 43 6.55 -10.82 -8.27
N PRO A 44 6.53 -11.92 -7.49
CA PRO A 44 5.97 -13.23 -7.84
C PRO A 44 4.44 -13.20 -7.91
N GLU A 45 3.88 -14.20 -8.58
CA GLU A 45 2.47 -14.56 -8.43
C GLU A 45 2.17 -14.85 -6.95
N VAL A 46 1.04 -14.37 -6.46
CA VAL A 46 0.60 -14.57 -5.08
C VAL A 46 -0.79 -15.16 -5.05
N SER A 47 -1.02 -16.09 -4.12
CA SER A 47 -2.37 -16.62 -3.89
C SER A 47 -2.94 -16.04 -2.60
N PHE A 48 -4.25 -15.78 -2.61
CA PHE A 48 -4.93 -15.31 -1.41
C PHE A 48 -4.73 -16.26 -0.23
N ARG A 49 -4.94 -17.58 -0.43
CA ARG A 49 -4.91 -18.57 0.66
C ARG A 49 -3.53 -18.74 1.28
N THR A 50 -2.47 -18.64 0.49
CA THR A 50 -1.09 -18.93 0.93
C THR A 50 -0.32 -17.70 1.38
N ASP A 51 -0.56 -16.55 0.74
CA ASP A 51 0.30 -15.37 0.90
C ASP A 51 -0.41 -14.24 1.64
N VAL A 52 -1.73 -14.11 1.50
CA VAL A 52 -2.49 -12.98 2.04
C VAL A 52 -3.29 -13.36 3.29
N LEU A 53 -4.03 -14.47 3.24
CA LEU A 53 -4.87 -14.92 4.34
C LEU A 53 -4.05 -15.12 5.63
N PRO A 54 -2.84 -15.73 5.63
CA PRO A 54 -2.07 -15.86 6.87
C PRO A 54 -1.64 -14.52 7.46
N VAL A 55 -1.51 -13.46 6.65
CA VAL A 55 -1.27 -12.09 7.12
C VAL A 55 -2.54 -11.53 7.74
N PHE A 56 -3.69 -11.67 7.07
CA PHE A 56 -4.98 -11.22 7.61
C PHE A 56 -5.31 -11.91 8.92
N GLN A 57 -5.21 -13.24 9.01
CA GLN A 57 -5.52 -14.00 10.22
C GLN A 57 -4.68 -13.54 11.43
N ARG A 58 -3.37 -13.32 11.23
CA ARG A 58 -2.46 -12.91 12.30
C ARG A 58 -2.62 -11.46 12.72
N SER A 59 -2.84 -10.57 11.78
CA SER A 59 -2.67 -9.13 12.00
C SER A 59 -3.98 -8.35 12.00
N CYS A 60 -5.03 -8.89 11.38
CA CYS A 60 -6.28 -8.17 11.15
C CYS A 60 -7.49 -8.91 11.70
N ALA A 61 -7.54 -10.24 11.54
CA ALA A 61 -8.65 -11.16 11.80
C ALA A 61 -8.47 -12.02 13.08
N PHE A 62 -7.48 -11.70 13.92
CA PHE A 62 -7.06 -12.54 15.05
C PHE A 62 -8.11 -12.70 16.17
N SER A 63 -9.19 -11.91 16.14
CA SER A 63 -10.29 -12.01 17.11
C SER A 63 -11.62 -11.64 16.45
N ALA A 64 -12.74 -12.06 17.04
CA ALA A 64 -14.05 -11.67 16.53
C ALA A 64 -14.20 -10.14 16.43
N THR A 65 -13.62 -9.38 17.36
CA THR A 65 -13.65 -7.89 17.42
C THR A 65 -12.71 -7.20 16.44
N CYS A 66 -11.76 -7.94 15.85
CA CYS A 66 -10.83 -7.45 14.85
C CYS A 66 -11.01 -8.34 13.63
N HIS A 67 -11.94 -7.99 12.73
CA HIS A 67 -12.21 -8.61 11.43
C HIS A 67 -12.39 -10.15 11.34
N GLY A 68 -12.40 -10.88 12.46
CA GLY A 68 -12.48 -12.35 12.50
C GLY A 68 -13.90 -12.93 12.59
N ALA A 69 -14.94 -12.10 12.48
CA ALA A 69 -16.33 -12.52 12.58
C ALA A 69 -17.05 -12.32 11.24
N VAL A 70 -17.63 -13.38 10.68
CA VAL A 70 -18.33 -13.38 9.38
C VAL A 70 -19.48 -12.38 9.34
N ALA A 71 -20.28 -12.32 10.41
CA ALA A 71 -21.37 -11.35 10.56
C ALA A 71 -20.87 -9.89 10.72
N GLY A 72 -19.55 -9.68 10.72
CA GLY A 72 -18.90 -8.43 11.09
C GLY A 72 -19.07 -8.15 12.58
N SER A 73 -17.99 -7.98 13.34
CA SER A 73 -18.14 -7.38 14.67
C SER A 73 -18.39 -5.89 14.50
N ALA A 74 -19.46 -5.36 15.11
CA ALA A 74 -19.70 -3.91 15.23
C ALA A 74 -19.59 -3.09 13.91
N GLY A 75 -19.94 -3.70 12.76
CA GLY A 75 -19.87 -3.05 11.45
C GLY A 75 -18.46 -2.98 10.83
N PHE A 76 -17.58 -3.90 11.18
CA PHE A 76 -16.33 -4.18 10.48
C PHE A 76 -16.50 -5.33 9.47
N THR A 77 -15.77 -5.26 8.36
CA THR A 77 -15.74 -6.29 7.32
C THR A 77 -15.04 -7.57 7.80
N PHE A 78 -15.44 -8.72 7.30
CA PHE A 78 -14.77 -10.00 7.54
C PHE A 78 -13.50 -10.12 6.68
N LEU A 79 -12.35 -10.48 7.27
CA LEU A 79 -11.08 -10.69 6.57
C LEU A 79 -10.55 -12.13 6.70
N GLY A 80 -11.35 -13.04 7.25
CA GLY A 80 -11.01 -14.44 7.44
C GLY A 80 -11.19 -14.88 8.90
N PRO A 81 -11.12 -16.18 9.18
CA PRO A 81 -11.24 -16.67 10.54
C PRO A 81 -9.97 -16.34 11.34
N GLY A 82 -10.00 -16.60 12.65
CA GLY A 82 -8.84 -16.37 13.51
C GLY A 82 -7.63 -17.24 13.15
N VAL A 83 -6.47 -16.93 13.75
CA VAL A 83 -5.22 -17.66 13.54
C VAL A 83 -5.40 -19.17 13.75
N GLY A 84 -4.98 -19.96 12.76
CA GLY A 84 -4.97 -21.43 12.82
C GLY A 84 -6.32 -22.09 12.50
N ALA A 85 -7.35 -21.31 12.16
CA ALA A 85 -8.58 -21.82 11.59
C ALA A 85 -8.50 -21.86 10.06
N GLU A 86 -9.02 -22.94 9.48
CA GLU A 86 -9.25 -23.04 8.04
C GLU A 86 -10.46 -22.20 7.66
N ILE A 87 -10.39 -21.51 6.52
CA ILE A 87 -11.50 -20.76 5.96
C ILE A 87 -12.33 -21.66 5.04
N THR A 88 -13.66 -21.62 5.17
CA THR A 88 -14.55 -22.36 4.25
C THR A 88 -14.77 -21.60 2.94
N ASP A 89 -15.30 -22.27 1.93
CA ASP A 89 -15.61 -21.65 0.64
C ASP A 89 -16.75 -20.62 0.76
N GLU A 90 -17.73 -20.86 1.64
CA GLU A 90 -18.77 -19.87 1.95
C GLU A 90 -18.19 -18.63 2.65
N GLU A 91 -17.26 -18.82 3.57
CA GLU A 91 -16.56 -17.72 4.26
C GLU A 91 -15.68 -16.92 3.29
N LEU A 92 -15.06 -17.58 2.31
CA LEU A 92 -14.31 -16.90 1.25
C LEU A 92 -15.21 -16.09 0.33
N ALA A 93 -16.36 -16.63 -0.06
CA ALA A 93 -17.35 -15.90 -0.84
C ALA A 93 -17.84 -14.66 -0.09
N GLU A 94 -18.09 -14.78 1.22
CA GLU A 94 -18.50 -13.66 2.05
C GLU A 94 -17.37 -12.63 2.21
N LEU A 95 -16.13 -13.07 2.42
CA LEU A 95 -14.96 -12.20 2.46
C LEU A 95 -14.84 -11.41 1.15
N ALA A 96 -14.93 -12.07 -0.01
CA ALA A 96 -14.86 -11.41 -1.29
C ALA A 96 -15.99 -10.38 -1.45
N ALA A 97 -17.24 -10.78 -1.16
CA ALA A 97 -18.42 -9.93 -1.27
C ALA A 97 -18.35 -8.69 -0.35
N GLN A 98 -17.79 -8.84 0.85
CA GLN A 98 -17.65 -7.73 1.79
C GLN A 98 -16.46 -6.82 1.46
N ASN A 99 -15.49 -7.20 0.63
CA ASN A 99 -14.27 -6.42 0.46
C ASN A 99 -13.97 -5.98 -0.97
N VAL A 100 -14.05 -6.89 -1.94
CA VAL A 100 -13.66 -6.61 -3.33
C VAL A 100 -14.77 -5.84 -4.03
N GLY A 101 -14.48 -4.61 -4.46
CA GLY A 101 -15.44 -3.67 -5.04
C GLY A 101 -16.43 -3.06 -4.03
N ALA A 102 -16.43 -3.51 -2.77
CA ALA A 102 -17.35 -3.03 -1.76
C ALA A 102 -16.95 -1.62 -1.25
N PRO A 103 -17.92 -0.72 -1.00
CA PRO A 103 -17.63 0.62 -0.50
C PRO A 103 -17.02 0.59 0.89
N SER A 104 -16.03 1.44 1.14
CA SER A 104 -15.46 1.64 2.46
C SER A 104 -16.49 2.28 3.42
N ARG A 105 -16.43 1.92 4.70
CA ARG A 105 -17.27 2.57 5.73
C ARG A 105 -16.83 4.02 5.97
N ALA A 106 -15.51 4.24 6.01
CA ALA A 106 -14.99 5.59 5.92
C ALA A 106 -15.24 6.11 4.50
N PRO A 107 -15.63 7.38 4.33
CA PRO A 107 -15.88 7.97 3.01
C PRO A 107 -14.55 8.25 2.32
N SER A 108 -13.85 7.22 1.84
CA SER A 108 -12.50 7.33 1.29
C SER A 108 -12.44 7.74 -0.18
N GLY A 109 -13.58 7.89 -0.85
CA GLY A 109 -13.65 8.08 -2.31
C GLY A 109 -13.30 6.83 -3.14
N MET A 110 -13.09 5.68 -2.49
CA MET A 110 -12.69 4.43 -3.15
C MET A 110 -13.19 3.17 -2.43
N PRO A 111 -13.32 2.03 -3.12
CA PRO A 111 -13.63 0.74 -2.49
C PRO A 111 -12.62 0.31 -1.44
N ARG A 112 -13.01 -0.66 -0.59
CA ARG A 112 -12.09 -1.30 0.35
C ARG A 112 -10.92 -1.94 -0.40
N ILE A 113 -11.25 -2.69 -1.45
CA ILE A 113 -10.31 -3.29 -2.39
C ILE A 113 -10.84 -3.05 -3.80
N THR A 114 -10.01 -2.45 -4.65
CA THR A 114 -10.25 -2.33 -6.09
C THR A 114 -9.39 -3.37 -6.79
N ALA A 115 -10.00 -4.43 -7.31
CA ALA A 115 -9.30 -5.46 -8.06
C ALA A 115 -8.48 -4.86 -9.21
N GLY A 116 -7.22 -5.26 -9.33
CA GLY A 116 -6.28 -4.77 -10.32
C GLY A 116 -5.64 -3.41 -9.99
N ASP A 117 -6.09 -2.71 -8.94
CA ASP A 117 -5.67 -1.34 -8.66
C ASP A 117 -5.42 -1.13 -7.15
N PRO A 118 -4.21 -1.45 -6.67
CA PRO A 118 -3.84 -1.24 -5.27
C PRO A 118 -3.77 0.25 -4.89
N ALA A 119 -3.51 1.15 -5.84
CA ALA A 119 -3.48 2.59 -5.59
C ALA A 119 -4.88 3.14 -5.26
N ARG A 120 -5.94 2.57 -5.87
CA ARG A 120 -7.35 2.88 -5.56
C ARG A 120 -7.99 1.91 -4.58
N SER A 121 -7.20 1.27 -3.72
CA SER A 121 -7.70 0.36 -2.69
C SER A 121 -7.51 0.97 -1.30
N PHE A 122 -8.61 1.26 -0.60
CA PHE A 122 -8.51 1.90 0.72
C PHE A 122 -7.75 1.05 1.74
N LEU A 123 -7.77 -0.28 1.58
CA LEU A 123 -6.95 -1.21 2.37
C LEU A 123 -5.46 -0.82 2.34
N MET A 124 -4.92 -0.38 1.20
CA MET A 124 -3.51 -0.01 1.11
C MET A 124 -3.17 1.21 1.97
N HIS A 125 -4.04 2.22 1.99
CA HIS A 125 -3.88 3.36 2.90
C HIS A 125 -3.91 2.96 4.38
N LYS A 126 -4.74 1.95 4.71
CA LYS A 126 -4.82 1.41 6.07
C LYS A 126 -3.54 0.70 6.49
N VAL A 127 -2.98 -0.15 5.62
CA VAL A 127 -1.80 -0.98 5.96
C VAL A 127 -0.47 -0.24 5.79
N ASP A 128 -0.40 0.76 4.91
CA ASP A 128 0.78 1.61 4.74
C ASP A 128 0.82 2.76 5.77
N GLY A 129 -0.28 3.03 6.47
CA GLY A 129 -0.37 4.13 7.43
C GLY A 129 -0.44 5.51 6.77
N THR A 130 -0.94 5.58 5.54
CA THR A 130 -0.95 6.77 4.70
C THR A 130 -2.29 7.49 4.71
N LEU A 131 -3.05 7.38 5.81
CA LEU A 131 -4.38 7.98 5.96
C LEU A 131 -4.37 9.52 6.01
N SER A 132 -3.20 10.14 6.17
CA SER A 132 -3.00 11.59 6.08
C SER A 132 -2.35 12.03 4.77
N CYS A 133 -2.26 11.15 3.78
CA CYS A 133 -1.61 11.38 2.50
C CYS A 133 -2.60 11.13 1.35
N GLY A 134 -2.38 11.83 0.23
CA GLY A 134 -3.21 11.75 -0.97
C GLY A 134 -4.57 12.42 -0.81
N ASP A 135 -5.41 12.29 -1.85
CA ASP A 135 -6.73 12.93 -1.92
C ASP A 135 -7.84 12.05 -1.32
N LEU A 136 -7.59 11.47 -0.14
CA LEU A 136 -8.60 10.70 0.58
C LEU A 136 -9.72 11.63 1.05
N GLU A 137 -10.94 11.40 0.55
CA GLU A 137 -12.14 12.18 0.90
C GLU A 137 -12.44 12.20 2.42
N CYS A 138 -11.97 11.19 3.15
CA CYS A 138 -12.20 11.06 4.59
C CYS A 138 -11.23 11.89 5.44
N THR A 139 -10.22 12.53 4.83
CA THR A 139 -9.21 13.32 5.55
C THR A 139 -9.79 14.61 6.14
N PRO A 140 -9.24 15.09 7.27
CA PRO A 140 -8.21 14.45 8.10
C PRO A 140 -8.77 13.47 9.15
N GLU A 141 -10.04 13.60 9.56
CA GLU A 141 -10.53 12.98 10.80
C GLU A 141 -11.38 11.71 10.61
N THR A 142 -12.02 11.55 9.45
CA THR A 142 -13.07 10.52 9.28
C THR A 142 -12.57 9.23 8.65
N CYS A 143 -11.28 9.16 8.31
CA CYS A 143 -10.68 7.96 7.77
C CYS A 143 -10.64 6.82 8.80
N GLY A 144 -10.73 7.11 10.09
CA GLY A 144 -10.50 6.15 11.17
C GLY A 144 -9.00 5.83 11.33
N ALA A 145 -8.68 4.75 12.05
CA ALA A 145 -7.30 4.40 12.38
C ALA A 145 -6.61 3.53 11.29
N PRO A 146 -5.27 3.52 11.22
CA PRO A 146 -4.52 2.55 10.41
C PRO A 146 -4.78 1.12 10.88
N MET A 147 -4.45 0.14 10.04
CA MET A 147 -4.55 -1.28 10.38
C MET A 147 -3.18 -1.95 10.23
N PRO A 148 -2.71 -2.71 11.24
CA PRO A 148 -3.41 -3.08 12.48
C PRO A 148 -3.57 -1.91 13.49
N TYR A 149 -4.75 -1.80 14.14
CA TYR A 149 -5.15 -0.64 14.98
C TYR A 149 -4.15 -0.22 16.06
N SER A 150 -3.48 -1.19 16.70
CA SER A 150 -2.55 -0.97 17.82
C SER A 150 -1.16 -1.55 17.55
N GLY A 151 -0.88 -1.93 16.30
CA GLY A 151 0.37 -2.58 15.92
C GLY A 151 1.36 -1.60 15.30
N SER A 152 2.63 -2.03 15.20
CA SER A 152 3.52 -1.47 14.19
C SER A 152 2.92 -1.71 12.81
N THR A 153 3.23 -0.83 11.86
CA THR A 153 2.99 -1.09 10.44
C THR A 153 3.49 -2.49 10.08
N LEU A 154 2.72 -3.22 9.27
CA LEU A 154 3.11 -4.57 8.81
C LEU A 154 4.50 -4.55 8.16
N PRO A 155 5.28 -5.63 8.22
CA PRO A 155 6.51 -5.76 7.43
C PRO A 155 6.27 -5.44 5.95
N ALA A 156 7.25 -4.79 5.30
CA ALA A 156 7.12 -4.37 3.90
C ALA A 156 6.74 -5.54 2.98
N ALA A 157 7.37 -6.70 3.14
CA ALA A 157 7.08 -7.90 2.37
C ALA A 157 5.62 -8.37 2.48
N GLU A 158 4.97 -8.20 3.64
CA GLU A 158 3.55 -8.56 3.81
C GLU A 158 2.63 -7.55 3.14
N ARG A 159 2.96 -6.26 3.22
CA ARG A 159 2.24 -5.22 2.48
C ARG A 159 2.39 -5.42 0.97
N ASP A 160 3.58 -5.82 0.52
CA ASP A 160 3.88 -6.10 -0.87
C ASP A 160 3.12 -7.34 -1.38
N ALA A 161 2.95 -8.38 -0.55
CA ALA A 161 2.11 -9.53 -0.89
C ALA A 161 0.64 -9.12 -1.06
N ILE A 162 0.08 -8.33 -0.15
CA ILE A 162 -1.28 -7.78 -0.27
C ILE A 162 -1.39 -6.93 -1.54
N ARG A 163 -0.41 -6.06 -1.79
CA ARG A 163 -0.36 -5.17 -2.95
C ARG A 163 -0.33 -5.94 -4.26
N ARG A 164 0.53 -6.95 -4.37
CA ARG A 164 0.61 -7.85 -5.53
C ARG A 164 -0.70 -8.61 -5.73
N TRP A 165 -1.31 -9.12 -4.67
CA TRP A 165 -2.57 -9.83 -4.78
C TRP A 165 -3.69 -8.93 -5.32
N ILE A 166 -3.79 -7.70 -4.83
CA ILE A 166 -4.75 -6.73 -5.36
C ILE A 166 -4.47 -6.45 -6.84
N ALA A 167 -3.21 -6.17 -7.20
CA ALA A 167 -2.83 -5.89 -8.58
C ALA A 167 -3.05 -7.08 -9.53
N GLN A 168 -2.95 -8.31 -9.03
CA GLN A 168 -3.23 -9.55 -9.76
C GLN A 168 -4.74 -9.88 -9.83
N GLY A 169 -5.61 -8.94 -9.46
CA GLY A 169 -7.06 -9.06 -9.61
C GLY A 169 -7.81 -9.33 -8.30
N ALA A 170 -7.11 -9.36 -7.17
CA ALA A 170 -7.69 -9.65 -5.85
C ALA A 170 -8.52 -10.95 -5.84
N GLU A 171 -8.07 -11.98 -6.57
CA GLU A 171 -8.79 -13.23 -6.71
C GLU A 171 -8.84 -14.00 -5.38
N VAL A 172 -10.03 -14.52 -5.06
CA VAL A 172 -10.30 -15.35 -3.88
C VAL A 172 -10.83 -16.69 -4.38
N PRO A 173 -10.04 -17.78 -4.32
CA PRO A 173 -10.35 -19.05 -4.97
C PRO A 173 -11.29 -19.95 -4.16
#